data_AF-A0A958I6M9-F1
#
_entry.id   AF-A0A958I6M9-F1
#
_cell.length_a   1.000
_cell.length_b   1.000
_cell.length_c   1.000
_cell.angle_alpha   90.00
_cell.angle_beta   90.00
_cell.angle_gamma   90.00
#
_symmetry.space_group_name_H-M   'P 1'
#
loop_
_entity.id
_entity.type
_entity.pdbx_description
1 polymer ?
#
loop_
_entity_poly.entity_id
_entity_poly.type
_entity_poly.pdbx_seq_one_letter_code
_entity_poly.pdbx_strand_id
1 'polypeptide(L)' 'LKLVFPQSGAEPERFCGLDFEHFFLQPMDGEHTERNIRLAMDYCLKHPQWRLSLQTHKLLNIP' A
#
# COMPACT_ATOMS: atom_id res chain seq x y z
N LEU A 1 -11.07 0.46 -2.79
CA LEU A 1 -10.41 1.07 -1.61
C LEU A 1 -8.90 1.19 -1.83
N LYS A 2 -8.30 2.31 -1.43
CA LYS A 2 -6.85 2.50 -1.42
C LYS A 2 -6.41 2.99 -0.04
N LEU A 3 -5.41 2.32 0.54
CA LEU A 3 -4.85 2.68 1.85
C LEU A 3 -3.36 3.00 1.73
N VAL A 4 -2.89 3.90 2.60
CA VAL A 4 -1.47 4.15 2.80
C VAL A 4 -0.94 3.15 3.83
N PHE A 5 0.19 2.51 3.56
CA PHE A 5 0.73 1.44 4.38
C PHE A 5 2.26 1.54 4.53
N PRO A 6 2.82 1.37 5.75
CA PRO A 6 2.14 1.17 7.02
C PRO A 6 1.59 2.50 7.59
N GLN A 7 0.33 2.53 8.04
CA GLN A 7 -0.26 3.69 8.72
C GLN A 7 -1.07 3.22 9.93
N SER A 8 -0.73 3.74 11.11
CA SER A 8 -1.45 3.41 12.35
C SER A 8 -2.90 3.90 12.28
N GLY A 9 -3.83 3.04 12.70
CA GLY A 9 -5.26 3.32 12.62
C GLY A 9 -5.86 3.10 11.23
N ALA A 10 -5.07 2.66 10.25
CA ALA A 10 -5.49 2.31 8.90
C ALA A 10 -4.97 0.93 8.48
N GLU A 11 -4.96 -0.02 9.43
CA GLU A 11 -4.54 -1.40 9.21
C GLU A 11 -5.46 -2.06 8.15
N PRO A 12 -4.91 -2.73 7.10
CA PRO A 12 -5.73 -3.20 5.98
C PRO A 12 -6.82 -4.21 6.39
N GLU A 13 -6.56 -5.02 7.43
CA GLU A 13 -7.50 -6.02 7.99
C GLU A 13 -8.84 -5.40 8.39
N ARG A 14 -8.84 -4.14 8.82
CA ARG A 14 -10.04 -3.42 9.26
C ARG A 14 -11.00 -3.13 8.11
N PHE A 15 -10.52 -3.24 6.87
CA PHE A 15 -11.27 -2.87 5.68
C PHE A 15 -11.49 -4.04 4.72
N CYS A 16 -10.88 -5.21 4.96
CA CYS A 16 -10.99 -6.38 4.07
C CYS A 16 -12.43 -6.86 3.84
N GLY A 17 -13.35 -6.60 4.78
CA GLY A 17 -14.76 -6.99 4.70
C GLY A 17 -15.69 -5.96 4.04
N LEU A 18 -15.17 -4.81 3.57
CA LEU A 18 -15.97 -3.82 2.86
C LEU A 18 -16.20 -4.25 1.41
N ASP A 19 -17.33 -3.86 0.83
CA ASP A 19 -17.71 -4.25 -0.53
C ASP A 19 -17.08 -3.34 -1.59
N PHE A 20 -15.75 -3.46 -1.77
CA PHE A 20 -15.03 -2.79 -2.86
C PHE A 20 -14.53 -3.82 -3.87
N GLU A 21 -14.66 -3.51 -5.15
CA GLU A 21 -14.16 -4.38 -6.24
C GLU A 21 -12.63 -4.50 -6.24
N HIS A 22 -11.92 -3.44 -5.82
CA HIS A 22 -10.47 -3.39 -5.85
C HIS A 22 -9.90 -2.84 -4.55
N PHE A 23 -8.83 -3.49 -4.05
CA PHE A 23 -8.09 -3.07 -2.86
C PHE A 23 -6.64 -2.79 -3.22
N PHE A 24 -6.16 -1.62 -2.82
CA PHE A 24 -4.80 -1.17 -3.11
C PHE A 24 -4.06 -0.74 -1.85
N LEU A 25 -2.80 -1.17 -1.73
CA LEU A 25 -1.86 -0.61 -0.76
C LEU A 25 -0.87 0.29 -1.47
N GLN A 26 -0.83 1.55 -1.05
CA GLN A 26 0.21 2.49 -1.42
C GLN A 26 1.24 2.55 -0.30
N PRO A 27 2.53 2.31 -0.58
CA PRO A 27 3.58 2.57 0.39
C PRO A 27 3.50 3.99 0.94
N MET A 28 3.65 4.16 2.25
CA MET A 28 3.80 5.47 2.86
C MET A 28 5.11 6.11 2.38
N ASP A 29 4.99 7.31 1.82
CA ASP A 29 6.14 8.12 1.42
C ASP A 29 6.81 8.78 2.65
N GLY A 30 8.08 9.11 2.51
CA GLY A 30 8.88 9.80 3.53
C GLY A 30 10.28 9.20 3.66
N GLU A 31 10.91 9.42 4.82
CA GLU A 31 12.28 8.96 5.10
C GLU A 31 12.45 7.44 5.01
N HIS A 32 11.36 6.68 5.15
CA HIS A 32 11.37 5.21 5.15
C HIS A 32 10.71 4.59 3.92
N THR A 33 10.64 5.32 2.80
CA THR A 33 9.92 4.89 1.58
C THR A 33 10.34 3.49 1.10
N GLU A 34 11.64 3.20 1.00
CA GLU A 34 12.11 1.88 0.56
C GLU A 34 11.64 0.74 1.47
N ARG A 35 11.70 0.96 2.79
CA ARG A 35 11.21 0.01 3.78
C ARG A 35 9.70 -0.18 3.64
N ASN A 36 8.96 0.90 3.45
CA ASN A 36 7.51 0.87 3.33
C ASN A 36 7.07 0.17 2.03
N ILE A 37 7.82 0.31 0.94
CA ILE A 37 7.60 -0.44 -0.30
C ILE A 37 7.72 -1.94 -0.04
N ARG A 38 8.79 -2.38 0.63
CA ARG A 38 8.99 -3.80 0.96
C ARG A 38 7.86 -4.34 1.85
N LEU A 39 7.48 -3.58 2.87
CA LEU A 39 6.36 -3.96 3.76
C LEU A 39 5.04 -4.10 2.99
N ALA A 40 4.70 -3.12 2.13
CA ALA A 40 3.48 -3.17 1.33
C ALA A 40 3.49 -4.33 0.32
N MET A 41 4.65 -4.60 -0.29
CA MET A 41 4.84 -5.74 -1.20
C MET A 41 4.66 -7.07 -0.48
N ASP A 42 5.33 -7.27 0.66
CA ASP A 42 5.23 -8.47 1.48
C ASP A 42 3.79 -8.71 1.95
N TYR A 43 3.08 -7.63 2.29
CA TYR A 43 1.67 -7.70 2.67
C TYR A 43 0.80 -8.17 1.50
N CYS A 44 0.93 -7.57 0.31
CA CYS A 44 0.15 -7.96 -0.87
C CYS A 44 0.42 -9.42 -1.27
N LEU A 45 1.67 -9.89 -1.12
CA LEU A 45 2.02 -11.29 -1.38
C LEU A 45 1.32 -12.27 -0.40
N LYS A 46 1.15 -11.88 0.86
CA LYS A 46 0.45 -12.68 1.88
C LYS A 46 -1.07 -12.55 1.79
N HIS A 47 -1.58 -11.43 1.27
CA HIS A 47 -2.99 -11.08 1.20
C HIS A 47 -3.37 -10.71 -0.25
N PRO A 48 -3.62 -11.70 -1.14
CA PRO A 48 -3.80 -11.47 -2.58
C PRO A 48 -5.03 -10.64 -2.96
N GLN A 49 -5.93 -10.36 -2.01
CA GLN A 49 -6.99 -9.35 -2.16
C GLN A 49 -6.41 -7.96 -2.43
N TRP A 50 -5.23 -7.66 -1.87
CA TRP A 50 -4.56 -6.38 -1.97
C TRP A 50 -3.57 -6.34 -3.13
N ARG A 51 -3.58 -5.24 -3.87
CA ARG A 51 -2.64 -4.97 -4.96
C ARG A 51 -1.73 -3.81 -4.59
N LEU A 52 -0.45 -3.92 -4.95
CA LEU A 52 0.52 -2.85 -4.72
C LEU A 52 0.27 -1.68 -5.68
N SER A 53 0.19 -0.45 -5.16
CA SER A 53 0.06 0.79 -5.94
C SER A 53 1.29 1.66 -5.71
N LEU A 54 2.20 1.71 -6.69
CA LEU A 54 3.41 2.51 -6.62
C LEU A 54 3.21 3.87 -7.27
N GLN A 55 3.76 4.92 -6.66
CA GLN A 55 3.87 6.24 -7.29
C GLN A 55 5.12 6.28 -8.17
N THR A 56 4.98 5.75 -9.39
CA THR A 56 6.10 5.61 -10.34
C THR A 56 6.79 6.93 -10.67
N HIS A 57 6.07 8.04 -10.74
CA HIS A 57 6.65 9.37 -10.96
C HIS A 57 7.65 9.76 -9.85
N LYS A 58 7.35 9.45 -8.58
CA LYS A 58 8.28 9.68 -7.46
C LYS A 58 9.51 8.78 -7.52
N LEU A 59 9.32 7.51 -7.89
CA LEU A 59 10.43 6.57 -8.07
C LEU A 59 11.37 6.99 -9.21
N LEU A 60 10.82 7.60 -10.25
CA LEU A 60 11.57 8.04 -11.42
C LEU A 60 12.04 9.50 -11.32
N ASN A 61 11.75 10.21 -10.22
CA ASN A 61 12.00 11.65 -10.04
C ASN A 61 11.42 12.52 -11.17
N ILE A 62 10.20 12.21 -11.59
CA ILE A 62 9.45 12.92 -12.64
C ILE A 62 8.28 13.66 -11.96
N PRO A 63 8.06 14.97 -12.26
CA PRO A 63 6.90 15.72 -11.78
C PRO A 63 5.56 15.22 -12.33
#